data_AF-A0A914REK0-F1
#
_entry.id   AF-A0A914REK0-F1
#
_cell.length_a   1.000
_cell.length_b   1.000
_cell.length_c   1.000
_cell.angle_alpha   90.00
_cell.angle_beta   90.00
_cell.angle_gamma   90.00
#
_symmetry.space_group_name_H-M   'P 1'
#
loop_
_entity.id
_entity.type
_entity.pdbx_description
1 polymer ?
#
loop_
_entity_poly.entity_id
_entity_poly.type
_entity_poly.pdbx_seq_one_letter_code
_entity_poly.pdbx_strand_id
1 'polypeptide(L)' 'MGYKNSLQAFVFNEFAQKPFRGLLAAGEVTGGVHGRNRLAGNSLLECVVYGRIAGKNAARI' A
#
# COMPACT_ATOMS: atom_id res chain seq x y z
N MET A 1 -8.01 5.04 -8.13
CA MET A 1 -8.52 3.66 -7.92
C MET A 1 -7.31 2.81 -7.56
N GLY A 2 -7.36 2.00 -6.50
CA GLY A 2 -6.24 1.17 -6.06
C GLY A 2 -6.60 0.46 -4.74
N TYR A 3 -5.82 -0.55 -4.35
CA TYR A 3 -6.06 -1.30 -3.12
C TYR A 3 -5.97 -0.39 -1.89
N LYS A 4 -6.90 -0.57 -0.95
CA LYS A 4 -6.84 0.12 0.34
C LYS A 4 -5.80 -0.57 1.22
N ASN A 5 -4.76 0.17 1.56
CA ASN A 5 -3.60 -0.38 2.25
C ASN A 5 -3.43 0.28 3.62
N SER A 6 -2.91 -0.48 4.58
CA SER A 6 -2.42 0.09 5.83
C SER A 6 -1.08 0.81 5.61
N LEU A 7 -0.68 1.64 6.59
CA LEU A 7 0.68 2.21 6.64
C LEU A 7 1.79 1.14 6.67
N GLN A 8 1.43 -0.12 6.92
CA GLN A 8 2.31 -1.29 6.92
C GLN A 8 2.20 -2.10 5.61
N ALA A 9 1.63 -1.52 4.56
CA ALA A 9 1.46 -2.13 3.23
C ALA A 9 0.58 -3.38 3.16
N PHE A 10 -0.15 -3.74 4.22
CA PHE A 10 -1.11 -4.84 4.17
C PHE A 10 -2.40 -4.41 3.47
N VAL A 11 -2.92 -5.27 2.60
CA VAL A 11 -4.19 -5.03 1.90
C VAL A 11 -5.35 -5.21 2.87
N PHE A 12 -6.24 -4.23 2.93
CA PHE A 12 -7.38 -4.21 3.83
C PHE A 12 -8.56 -4.99 3.25
N ASN A 13 -9.20 -5.83 4.07
CA ASN A 13 -10.46 -6.50 3.75
C ASN A 13 -11.62 -5.73 4.37
N GLU A 14 -12.47 -5.15 3.53
CA GLU A 14 -13.62 -4.35 3.96
C GLU A 14 -14.75 -5.19 4.56
N PHE A 15 -14.91 -6.46 4.15
CA PHE A 15 -15.92 -7.36 4.72
C PHE A 15 -15.56 -7.81 6.13
N ALA A 16 -14.27 -8.04 6.38
CA ALA A 16 -13.77 -8.52 7.66
C ALA A 16 -13.25 -7.41 8.58
N GLN A 17 -13.24 -6.15 8.11
CA GLN A 17 -12.69 -4.97 8.79
C GLN A 17 -11.26 -5.19 9.34
N LYS A 18 -10.47 -6.00 8.63
CA LYS A 18 -9.10 -6.36 9.02
C LYS A 18 -8.22 -6.59 7.79
N PRO A 19 -6.89 -6.53 7.91
CA PRO A 19 -6.02 -6.85 6.79
C PRO A 19 -6.10 -8.33 6.38
N PHE A 20 -5.90 -8.60 5.09
CA PHE A 20 -5.62 -9.96 4.61
C PHE A 20 -4.27 -10.42 5.14
N ARG A 21 -4.24 -11.63 5.71
CA ARG A 21 -2.99 -12.21 6.21
C ARG A 21 -2.10 -12.58 5.01
N GLY A 22 -0.86 -12.09 4.99
CA GLY A 22 0.12 -12.41 3.95
C GLY A 22 -0.03 -11.63 2.64
N LEU A 23 -1.04 -10.77 2.51
CA LEU A 23 -1.25 -9.99 1.29
C LEU A 23 -0.78 -8.54 1.48
N LEU A 24 0.22 -8.15 0.69
CA LEU A 24 0.79 -6.80 0.71
C LEU A 24 0.73 -6.16 -0.68
N ALA A 25 0.65 -4.84 -0.72
CA ALA A 25 0.68 -4.06 -1.95
C ALA A 25 1.42 -2.74 -1.75
N ALA A 26 2.11 -2.27 -2.79
CA ALA A 26 2.88 -1.03 -2.79
C ALA A 26 2.91 -0.41 -4.19
N GLY A 27 3.01 0.92 -4.29
CA GLY A 27 3.08 1.65 -5.55
C GLY A 27 1.71 2.00 -6.12
N GLU A 28 1.65 2.25 -7.43
CA GLU A 28 0.46 2.77 -8.12
C GLU A 28 -0.76 1.81 -8.06
N VAL A 29 -0.53 0.53 -7.77
CA VAL A 29 -1.61 -0.45 -7.52
C VAL A 29 -2.41 -0.11 -6.24
N THR A 30 -1.87 0.76 -5.38
CA THR A 30 -2.46 1.16 -4.11
C THR A 30 -3.28 2.44 -4.25
N GLY A 31 -4.31 2.57 -3.41
CA GLY A 31 -5.24 3.69 -3.41
C GLY A 31 -5.14 4.51 -2.12
N GLY A 32 -5.58 5.77 -2.19
CA GLY A 32 -5.76 6.63 -1.02
C GLY A 32 -4.59 7.57 -0.70
N VAL A 33 -3.36 7.26 -1.12
CA VAL A 33 -2.17 8.08 -0.82
C VAL A 33 -2.25 9.49 -1.42
N HIS A 34 -2.90 9.64 -2.57
CA HIS A 34 -2.95 10.90 -3.32
C HIS A 34 -4.35 11.55 -3.36
N GLY A 35 -5.36 10.97 -2.71
CA GLY A 35 -6.73 11.49 -2.79
C GLY A 35 -7.22 11.65 -4.24
N ARG A 36 -7.78 12.83 -4.57
CA ARG A 36 -8.31 13.14 -5.91
C ARG A 36 -7.26 13.66 -6.90
N ASN A 37 -6.10 14.13 -6.45
CA ASN A 37 -5.07 14.68 -7.33
C ASN A 37 -3.67 14.26 -6.86
N ARG A 38 -2.92 13.62 -7.76
CA ARG A 38 -1.53 13.23 -7.52
C ARG A 38 -0.60 14.39 -7.85
N LEU A 39 0.20 14.82 -6.88
CA LEU A 39 1.27 15.80 -7.11
C LEU A 39 2.40 15.16 -7.93
N ALA A 40 2.90 15.88 -8.93
CA ALA A 40 4.03 15.44 -9.73
C ALA A 40 5.26 15.20 -8.84
N GLY A 41 5.98 14.10 -9.08
CA GLY A 41 7.14 13.67 -8.28
C GLY A 41 6.82 12.67 -7.16
N ASN A 42 5.56 12.54 -6.72
CA ASN A 42 5.23 11.65 -5.60
C ASN A 42 5.09 10.16 -5.98
N SER A 43 4.88 9.81 -7.26
CA SER A 43 4.71 8.41 -7.67
C SER A 43 5.93 7.53 -7.41
N LEU A 44 7.12 8.00 -7.79
CA LEU A 44 8.35 7.21 -7.62
C LEU A 44 8.73 7.10 -6.14
N LEU A 45 8.51 8.17 -5.37
CA LEU A 45 8.72 8.18 -3.94
C LEU A 45 7.79 7.17 -3.23
N GLU A 46 6.52 7.12 -3.63
CA GLU A 46 5.52 6.21 -3.09
C GLU A 46 5.91 4.74 -3.35
N CYS A 47 6.31 4.41 -4.58
CA CYS A 47 6.83 3.08 -4.92
C CYS A 47 8.03 2.67 -4.05
N VAL A 48 9.01 3.56 -3.84
CA VAL A 48 10.23 3.24 -3.09
C VAL A 48 9.93 3.09 -1.59
N VAL A 49 9.14 4.01 -1.01
CA VAL A 49 8.84 4.00 0.42
C VAL A 49 7.93 2.82 0.77
N TYR A 50 6.79 2.67 0.10
CA TYR A 50 5.88 1.56 0.38
C TYR A 50 6.45 0.22 -0.09
N GLY A 51 7.26 0.18 -1.15
CA GLY A 51 7.97 -1.03 -1.57
C GLY A 51 8.93 -1.53 -0.49
N ARG A 52 9.66 -0.62 0.17
CA ARG A 52 10.54 -0.98 1.29
C ARG A 52 9.77 -1.51 2.49
N ILE A 53 8.62 -0.91 2.82
CA ILE A 53 7.76 -1.35 3.92
C ILE A 53 7.18 -2.73 3.62
N ALA A 54 6.61 -2.91 2.42
CA ALA A 54 6.06 -4.18 1.96
C ALA A 54 7.12 -5.28 1.98
N GLY A 55 8.32 -5.03 1.47
CA GLY A 55 9.43 -6.01 1.47
C GLY A 55 9.87 -6.41 2.88
N LYS A 56 10.02 -5.44 3.80
CA LYS A 56 10.36 -5.73 5.21
C LYS A 56 9.29 -6.57 5.92
N ASN A 57 8.02 -6.32 5.64
CA ASN A 57 6.93 -7.07 6.23
C ASN A 57 6.80 -8.45 5.59
N ALA A 58 6.93 -8.56 4.26
CA ALA A 58 6.93 -9.83 3.54
C ALA A 58 8.03 -10.78 4.05
N ALA A 59 9.21 -10.27 4.40
CA ALA A 59 10.30 -11.07 4.96
C ALA A 59 10.05 -11.59 6.39
N ARG A 60 8.98 -11.12 7.07
CA ARG A 60 8.65 -11.46 8.47
C ARG A 60 7.36 -12.27 8.61
N ILE A 61 6.72 -12.63 7.49
CA ILE A 61 5.48 -13.42 7.43
C ILE A 61 5.86 -14.87 7.17
#